data_AF-A0A7J8UUJ2-F1
#
_entry.id   AF-A0A7J8UUJ2-F1
#
_cell.length_a   1.000
_cell.length_b   1.000
_cell.length_c   1.000
_cell.angle_alpha   90.00
_cell.angle_beta   90.00
_cell.angle_gamma   90.00
#
_symmetry.space_group_name_H-M   'P 1'
#
loop_
_entity.id
_entity.type
_entity.pdbx_description
1 polymer ?
#
loop_
_entity_poly.entity_id
_entity_poly.type
_entity_poly.pdbx_seq_one_letter_code
_entity_poly.pdbx_strand_id
1 'polypeptide(L)'
;MVALVSDGVSDYAKKLLEADGWIVENISLLVNPNQVRPKRLWGVYTKLKIFNMTNYKKVVYLDADTIVVKSIEDLFKCEKFCANLKHSERLNSGVMVVEPSEAVFNDMMSKVNTLPSYTGGDQGFLNSYYSDFPNSHVFDPNIPQEVLKARPVPEMEQLSTLYNADVGLYMLANKWMVDESELRVIHYTLGPLKPWDWWTSWLLKPVDVWQNVRERLEETLIGTGGGKNPNDELLSKVPVYLGGISVFVCFMAAVVPLGISIAIRGRRIVTQLTPVSADTDLFNSDPKKDHLQASSCDIVSWYYGLGMAFLAIVAPSLPCIFGITALFLRLGLMVVGGIILASFMTYASEHLAIRSFLKGCEDRDTTQSRECFLC
;
A
#
# COMPACT_ATOMS: atom_id res chain seq x y z
N MET A 1 16.92 4.87 25.18
CA MET A 1 16.73 5.71 23.97
C MET A 1 15.91 6.94 24.35
N VAL A 2 15.96 8.01 23.56
CA VAL A 2 15.19 9.25 23.82
C VAL A 2 14.19 9.45 22.68
N ALA A 3 12.93 9.71 23.02
CA ALA A 3 11.88 10.06 22.06
C ALA A 3 11.49 11.53 22.24
N LEU A 4 11.74 12.35 21.22
CA LEU A 4 11.29 13.74 21.19
C LEU A 4 9.83 13.77 20.72
N VAL A 5 8.90 14.14 21.62
CA VAL A 5 7.46 14.11 21.34
C VAL A 5 6.86 15.51 21.36
N SER A 6 6.00 15.81 20.39
CA SER A 6 5.26 17.09 20.34
C SER A 6 3.88 16.97 20.99
N ASP A 7 3.19 18.10 21.14
CA ASP A 7 1.85 18.18 21.73
C ASP A 7 0.79 17.34 20.99
N GLY A 8 1.05 16.99 19.72
CA GLY A 8 0.15 16.14 18.93
C GLY A 8 0.21 14.64 19.27
N VAL A 9 1.19 14.20 20.06
CA VAL A 9 1.32 12.80 20.49
C VAL A 9 0.40 12.55 21.68
N SER A 10 -0.43 11.51 21.60
CA SER A 10 -1.39 11.17 22.66
C SER A 10 -0.69 10.75 23.95
N ASP A 11 -1.34 11.00 25.09
CA ASP A 11 -0.81 10.59 26.40
C ASP A 11 -0.65 9.07 26.52
N TYR A 12 -1.51 8.30 25.83
CA TYR A 12 -1.37 6.86 25.73
C TYR A 12 -0.06 6.46 25.03
N ALA A 13 0.27 7.09 23.89
CA ALA A 13 1.51 6.80 23.18
C ALA A 13 2.75 7.19 23.98
N LYS A 14 2.70 8.32 24.73
CA LYS A 14 3.78 8.72 25.64
C LYS A 14 3.99 7.68 26.75
N LYS A 15 2.91 7.23 27.39
CA LYS A 15 2.97 6.17 28.42
C LYS A 15 3.51 4.85 27.88
N LEU A 16 3.15 4.49 26.65
CA LEU A 16 3.68 3.30 26.00
C LEU A 16 5.19 3.40 25.77
N LEU A 17 5.67 4.54 25.26
CA LEU A 17 7.12 4.78 25.12
C LEU A 17 7.86 4.67 26.45
N GLU A 18 7.32 5.26 27.53
CA GLU A 18 7.89 5.15 28.88
C GLU A 18 7.90 3.70 29.38
N ALA A 19 6.81 2.95 29.15
CA ALA A 19 6.71 1.54 29.52
C ALA A 19 7.71 0.66 28.73
N ASP A 20 8.01 1.03 27.49
CA ASP A 20 9.05 0.42 26.65
C ASP A 20 10.48 0.88 27.03
N GLY A 21 10.63 1.69 28.09
CA GLY A 21 11.93 2.13 28.62
C GLY A 21 12.53 3.33 27.88
N TRP A 22 11.76 4.07 27.09
CA TRP A 22 12.21 5.31 26.47
C TRP A 22 12.16 6.48 27.45
N ILE A 23 13.14 7.36 27.34
CA ILE A 23 13.08 8.70 27.94
C ILE A 23 12.22 9.55 27.00
N VAL A 24 11.03 9.95 27.46
CA VAL A 24 10.12 10.79 26.68
C VAL A 24 10.40 12.26 26.98
N GLU A 25 10.84 13.00 25.97
CA GLU A 25 11.15 14.42 26.09
C GLU A 25 10.14 15.24 25.29
N ASN A 26 9.29 15.99 25.99
CA ASN A 26 8.34 16.88 25.35
C ASN A 26 9.07 18.07 24.71
N ILE A 27 8.78 18.32 23.44
CA ILE A 27 9.44 19.36 22.66
C ILE A 27 8.44 20.25 21.95
N SER A 28 8.64 21.57 22.04
CA SER A 28 7.80 22.50 21.28
C SER A 28 8.08 22.39 19.79
N LEU A 29 7.04 22.52 18.96
CA LEU A 29 7.19 22.47 17.51
C LEU A 29 7.98 23.69 17.02
N LEU A 30 8.94 23.45 16.12
CA LEU A 30 9.56 24.52 15.34
C LEU A 30 8.79 24.69 14.03
N VAL A 31 8.21 25.87 13.85
CA VAL A 31 7.42 26.21 12.66
C VAL A 31 8.32 26.18 11.44
N ASN A 32 7.90 25.44 10.41
CA ASN A 32 8.55 25.49 9.11
C ASN A 32 8.25 26.83 8.41
N PRO A 33 9.27 27.66 8.11
CA PRO A 33 9.06 28.96 7.49
C PRO A 33 8.71 28.88 5.99
N ASN A 34 8.85 27.71 5.38
CA ASN A 34 8.50 27.49 3.98
C ASN A 34 6.98 27.38 3.85
N GLN A 35 6.33 28.45 3.40
CA GLN A 35 4.86 28.56 3.28
C GLN A 35 4.26 27.67 2.18
N VAL A 36 5.09 27.05 1.34
CA VAL A 36 4.67 26.34 0.13
C VAL A 36 4.96 24.84 0.28
N ARG A 37 3.86 24.03 0.33
CA ARG A 37 3.78 22.55 0.20
C ARG A 37 3.80 21.74 1.53
N PRO A 38 3.27 20.49 1.49
CA PRO A 38 2.09 19.98 2.20
C PRO A 38 2.09 20.10 3.74
N LYS A 39 0.90 20.07 4.37
CA LYS A 39 0.68 20.08 5.85
C LYS A 39 1.62 19.14 6.62
N ARG A 40 2.00 18.00 6.04
CA ARG A 40 2.97 17.05 6.62
C ARG A 40 4.34 17.66 6.94
N LEU A 41 4.73 18.77 6.30
CA LEU A 41 6.00 19.45 6.50
C LEU A 41 5.95 20.54 7.57
N TRP A 42 4.80 20.79 8.20
CA TRP A 42 4.64 21.91 9.14
C TRP A 42 5.62 21.87 10.32
N GLY A 43 5.85 20.69 10.88
CA GLY A 43 6.68 20.49 12.08
C GLY A 43 8.05 19.89 11.83
N VAL A 44 8.46 19.65 10.58
CA VAL A 44 9.68 18.86 10.29
C VAL A 44 10.97 19.56 10.74
N TYR A 45 10.94 20.90 10.84
CA TYR A 45 12.05 21.68 11.38
C TYR A 45 12.29 21.42 12.87
N THR A 46 11.32 20.85 13.60
CA THR A 46 11.49 20.48 15.02
C THR A 46 12.68 19.56 15.23
N LYS A 47 13.02 18.76 14.21
CA LYS A 47 14.21 17.92 14.15
C LYS A 47 15.52 18.68 14.40
N LEU A 48 15.61 19.95 14.01
CA LEU A 48 16.81 20.77 14.24
C LEU A 48 17.13 20.97 15.73
N LYS A 49 16.18 20.71 16.63
CA LYS A 49 16.42 20.83 18.06
C LYS A 49 17.40 19.80 18.62
N ILE A 50 17.71 18.73 17.89
CA ILE A 50 18.77 17.79 18.27
C ILE A 50 20.14 18.47 18.41
N PHE A 51 20.37 19.57 17.66
CA PHE A 51 21.60 20.35 17.74
C PHE A 51 21.70 21.15 19.05
N ASN A 52 20.60 21.30 19.82
CA ASN A 52 20.58 21.99 21.10
C ASN A 52 20.49 21.04 22.32
N MET A 53 20.58 19.73 22.12
CA MET A 53 20.53 18.73 23.20
C MET A 53 21.88 18.64 23.94
N THR A 54 22.36 19.76 24.47
CA THR A 54 23.71 19.93 25.07
C THR A 54 23.90 19.17 26.38
N ASN A 55 22.84 18.57 26.93
CA ASN A 55 22.92 17.57 28.00
C ASN A 55 23.53 16.24 27.52
N TYR A 56 23.66 16.03 26.22
CA TYR A 56 24.36 14.88 25.63
C TYR A 56 25.63 15.34 24.93
N LYS A 57 26.72 14.58 25.12
CA LYS A 57 27.98 14.80 24.39
C LYS A 57 27.83 14.51 22.89
N LYS A 58 26.97 13.55 22.54
CA LYS A 58 26.75 13.09 21.17
C LYS A 58 25.36 12.50 21.03
N VAL A 59 24.71 12.78 19.91
CA VAL A 59 23.37 12.28 19.59
C VAL A 59 23.43 11.57 18.25
N VAL A 60 23.00 10.30 18.23
CA VAL A 60 22.69 9.56 17.00
C VAL A 60 21.19 9.68 16.79
N TYR A 61 20.80 10.46 15.81
CA TYR A 61 19.41 10.66 15.43
C TYR A 61 18.98 9.63 14.38
N LEU A 62 17.78 9.08 14.57
CA LEU A 62 17.11 8.16 13.67
C LEU A 62 15.69 8.67 13.39
N ASP A 63 15.29 8.75 12.12
CA ASP A 63 13.88 9.00 11.79
C ASP A 63 13.01 7.81 12.26
N ALA A 64 11.76 8.09 12.61
CA ALA A 64 10.82 7.10 13.16
C ALA A 64 10.42 6.00 12.16
N ASP A 65 10.78 6.15 10.88
CA ASP A 65 10.61 5.19 9.80
C ASP A 65 11.92 4.50 9.41
N THR A 66 12.84 4.38 10.38
CA THR A 66 14.05 3.58 10.29
C THR A 66 13.97 2.37 11.21
N ILE A 67 14.71 1.30 10.89
CA ILE A 67 14.86 0.13 11.75
C ILE A 67 16.32 -0.28 11.85
N VAL A 68 16.79 -0.48 13.08
CA VAL A 68 18.14 -0.92 13.40
C VAL A 68 18.15 -2.45 13.43
N VAL A 69 18.95 -3.07 12.57
CA VAL A 69 19.06 -4.54 12.43
C VAL A 69 20.37 -5.11 12.97
N LYS A 70 21.37 -4.25 13.20
CA LYS A 70 22.64 -4.57 13.86
C LYS A 70 23.10 -3.39 14.73
N SER A 71 24.07 -3.63 15.62
CA SER A 71 24.66 -2.56 16.43
C SER A 71 25.18 -1.40 15.58
N ILE A 72 24.92 -0.19 16.05
CA ILE A 72 25.35 1.09 15.48
C ILE A 72 26.15 1.92 16.48
N GLU A 73 26.67 1.29 17.55
CA GLU A 73 27.43 1.99 18.61
C GLU A 73 28.69 2.67 18.08
N ASP A 74 29.25 2.16 17.00
CA ASP A 74 30.39 2.76 16.33
C ASP A 74 30.09 4.15 15.73
N LEU A 75 28.82 4.49 15.44
CA LEU A 75 28.44 5.85 15.04
C LEU A 75 28.80 6.90 16.10
N PHE A 76 28.88 6.53 17.38
CA PHE A 76 29.32 7.45 18.44
C PHE A 76 30.82 7.83 18.34
N LYS A 77 31.59 7.24 17.43
CA LYS A 77 32.96 7.67 17.12
C LYS A 77 33.02 8.84 16.14
N CYS A 78 31.97 9.12 15.38
CA CYS A 78 31.90 10.30 14.50
C CYS A 78 32.04 11.58 15.33
N GLU A 79 32.93 12.49 14.97
CA GLU A 79 33.27 13.65 15.81
C GLU A 79 32.14 14.70 15.88
N LYS A 80 31.93 15.47 14.80
CA LYS A 80 31.03 16.64 14.80
C LYS A 80 29.68 16.38 14.13
N PHE A 81 29.67 16.12 12.82
CA PHE A 81 28.45 15.87 12.06
C PHE A 81 28.64 14.71 11.08
N CYS A 82 27.82 13.68 11.16
CA CYS A 82 27.82 12.62 10.16
C CYS A 82 26.42 12.36 9.63
N ALA A 83 26.32 12.08 8.33
CA ALA A 83 25.07 11.67 7.69
C ALA A 83 25.38 10.76 6.50
N ASN A 84 24.38 10.12 5.93
CA ASN A 84 24.58 9.35 4.68
C ASN A 84 24.29 10.22 3.45
N LEU A 85 24.97 9.97 2.33
CA LEU A 85 24.57 10.51 1.03
C LEU A 85 23.48 9.64 0.39
N LYS A 86 22.30 10.23 0.17
CA LYS A 86 21.18 9.55 -0.49
C LYS A 86 21.50 9.24 -1.96
N HIS A 87 22.02 10.27 -2.62
CA HIS A 87 22.51 10.33 -4.00
C HIS A 87 23.82 11.12 -3.89
N SER A 88 24.77 10.93 -4.81
CA SER A 88 26.17 11.41 -4.72
C SER A 88 26.40 12.87 -4.30
N GLU A 89 25.37 13.71 -4.28
CA GLU A 89 25.45 15.15 -4.01
C GLU A 89 24.56 15.63 -2.84
N ARG A 90 23.76 14.76 -2.21
CA ARG A 90 22.79 15.19 -1.19
C ARG A 90 22.72 14.27 0.02
N LEU A 91 22.81 14.85 1.20
CA LEU A 91 22.64 14.13 2.46
C LEU A 91 21.19 13.68 2.65
N ASN A 92 21.04 12.52 3.27
CA ASN A 92 19.81 11.99 3.83
C ASN A 92 19.78 12.35 5.32
N SER A 93 18.75 13.08 5.77
CA SER A 93 18.63 13.50 7.18
C SER A 93 18.05 12.42 8.09
N GLY A 94 17.72 11.22 7.59
CA GLY A 94 17.06 10.18 8.38
C GLY A 94 17.95 9.41 9.34
N VAL A 95 19.27 9.45 9.14
CA VAL A 95 20.25 8.96 10.11
C VAL A 95 21.37 9.99 10.16
N MET A 96 21.58 10.57 11.34
CA MET A 96 22.58 11.60 11.55
C MET A 96 23.29 11.40 12.89
N VAL A 97 24.57 11.76 12.95
CA VAL A 97 25.30 11.93 14.20
C VAL A 97 25.57 13.42 14.36
N VAL A 98 25.28 13.96 15.55
CA VAL A 98 25.53 15.36 15.88
C VAL A 98 26.27 15.46 17.21
N GLU A 99 27.26 16.33 17.28
CA GLU A 99 27.74 16.94 18.51
C GLU A 99 26.84 18.15 18.81
N PRO A 100 25.96 18.09 19.82
CA PRO A 100 25.07 19.21 20.13
C PRO A 100 25.86 20.46 20.53
N SER A 101 25.49 21.60 19.97
CA SER A 101 26.14 22.89 20.20
C SER A 101 25.11 24.01 20.08
N GLU A 102 24.93 24.74 21.18
CA GLU A 102 24.04 25.91 21.21
C GLU A 102 24.44 26.96 20.15
N ALA A 103 25.74 27.12 19.89
CA ALA A 103 26.25 28.01 18.85
C ALA A 103 25.79 27.58 17.45
N VAL A 104 25.90 26.28 17.13
CA VAL A 104 25.43 25.73 15.84
C VAL A 104 23.92 25.84 15.72
N PHE A 105 23.18 25.52 16.79
CA PHE A 105 21.73 25.63 16.80
C PHE A 105 21.26 27.08 16.59
N ASN A 106 21.85 28.04 17.31
CA ASN A 106 21.51 29.46 17.17
C ASN A 106 21.83 29.99 15.78
N ASP A 107 22.95 29.57 15.18
CA ASP A 107 23.29 29.89 13.79
C ASP A 107 22.25 29.31 12.81
N MET A 108 21.83 28.05 12.99
CA MET A 108 20.72 27.46 12.23
C MET A 108 19.43 28.27 12.38
N MET A 109 19.04 28.64 13.60
CA MET A 109 17.83 29.42 13.86
C MET A 109 17.90 30.82 13.23
N SER A 110 19.08 31.42 13.10
CA SER A 110 19.24 32.69 12.38
C SER A 110 19.01 32.54 10.86
N LYS A 111 19.20 31.32 10.33
CA LYS A 111 19.16 30.99 8.90
C LYS A 111 17.86 30.32 8.45
N VAL A 112 17.02 29.79 9.35
CA VAL A 112 15.80 29.04 8.94
C VAL A 112 14.89 29.82 7.99
N ASN A 113 14.79 31.14 8.14
CA ASN A 113 13.94 31.99 7.31
C ASN A 113 14.58 32.44 5.99
N THR A 114 15.91 32.36 5.86
CA THR A 114 16.67 32.98 4.77
C THR A 114 17.39 31.95 3.90
N LEU A 115 17.83 30.84 4.49
CA LEU A 115 18.51 29.77 3.77
C LEU A 115 17.49 28.91 3.03
N PRO A 116 17.68 28.66 1.72
CA PRO A 116 16.72 27.89 0.94
C PRO A 116 16.66 26.42 1.39
N SER A 117 15.49 25.81 1.24
CA SER A 117 15.33 24.35 1.37
C SER A 117 14.70 23.80 0.10
N TYR A 118 15.47 23.05 -0.70
CA TYR A 118 14.97 22.50 -1.97
C TYR A 118 13.82 21.49 -1.81
N THR A 119 13.67 20.91 -0.62
CA THR A 119 12.55 20.01 -0.27
C THR A 119 11.38 20.76 0.39
N GLY A 120 11.60 21.99 0.83
CA GLY A 120 10.73 22.73 1.75
C GLY A 120 10.76 22.19 3.19
N GLY A 121 11.58 21.17 3.51
CA GLY A 121 11.68 20.54 4.83
C GLY A 121 13.09 20.63 5.46
N ASP A 122 13.32 19.84 6.51
CA ASP A 122 14.58 19.74 7.25
C ASP A 122 15.72 19.23 6.35
N GLN A 123 15.48 18.20 5.54
CA GLN A 123 16.52 17.61 4.69
C GLN A 123 17.09 18.64 3.72
N GLY A 124 16.22 19.45 3.12
CA GLY A 124 16.65 20.47 2.16
C GLY A 124 17.42 21.60 2.85
N PHE A 125 16.98 22.02 4.03
CA PHE A 125 17.67 23.02 4.83
C PHE A 125 19.06 22.54 5.27
N LEU A 126 19.16 21.31 5.78
CA LEU A 126 20.43 20.72 6.21
C LEU A 126 21.42 20.58 5.05
N ASN A 127 20.96 20.21 3.85
CA ASN A 127 21.80 20.19 2.65
C ASN A 127 22.31 21.60 2.28
N SER A 128 21.50 22.64 2.47
CA SER A 128 21.94 24.02 2.21
C SER A 128 22.84 24.57 3.32
N TYR A 129 22.65 24.13 4.57
CA TYR A 129 23.47 24.55 5.72
C TYR A 129 24.84 23.89 5.69
N TYR A 130 24.89 22.58 5.40
CA TYR A 130 26.11 21.80 5.19
C TYR A 130 26.39 21.65 3.68
N SER A 131 26.53 22.77 2.97
CA SER A 131 26.65 22.77 1.50
C SER A 131 27.88 22.02 0.97
N ASP A 132 28.94 21.92 1.79
CA ASP A 132 30.18 21.22 1.43
C ASP A 132 30.17 19.72 1.84
N PHE A 133 29.05 19.23 2.39
CA PHE A 133 28.91 17.83 2.82
C PHE A 133 29.28 16.79 1.75
N PRO A 134 28.97 16.98 0.45
CA PRO A 134 29.38 16.03 -0.59
C PRO A 134 30.89 15.84 -0.73
N ASN A 135 31.69 16.82 -0.30
CA ASN A 135 33.16 16.76 -0.32
C ASN A 135 33.77 16.18 0.97
N SER A 136 32.94 15.84 1.96
CA SER A 136 33.42 15.30 3.24
C SER A 136 34.01 13.90 3.11
N HIS A 137 34.89 13.52 4.04
CA HIS A 137 35.51 12.21 4.03
C HIS A 137 34.56 11.11 4.49
N VAL A 138 34.74 9.88 3.99
CA VAL A 138 33.98 8.73 4.47
C VAL A 138 34.35 8.44 5.92
N PHE A 139 33.34 8.26 6.76
CA PHE A 139 33.48 7.84 8.14
C PHE A 139 33.95 6.38 8.19
N ASP A 140 35.10 6.16 8.82
CA ASP A 140 35.64 4.83 9.09
C ASP A 140 35.71 4.60 10.61
N PRO A 141 34.86 3.72 11.18
CA PRO A 141 34.88 3.44 12.61
C PRO A 141 36.10 2.64 13.09
N ASN A 142 36.89 2.08 12.17
CA ASN A 142 38.03 1.20 12.45
C ASN A 142 39.39 1.88 12.23
N ILE A 143 39.40 3.18 11.96
CA ILE A 143 40.62 3.94 11.78
C ILE A 143 41.50 3.89 13.06
N PRO A 144 42.81 3.59 12.95
CA PRO A 144 43.70 3.52 14.10
C PRO A 144 43.78 4.85 14.85
N GLN A 145 43.83 4.80 16.19
CA GLN A 145 43.81 6.00 17.03
C GLN A 145 45.00 6.95 16.77
N GLU A 146 46.13 6.41 16.33
CA GLU A 146 47.32 7.18 15.97
C GLU A 146 47.06 8.08 14.74
N VAL A 147 46.36 7.54 13.75
CA VAL A 147 45.96 8.29 12.54
C VAL A 147 44.92 9.35 12.87
N LEU A 148 43.95 9.03 13.74
CA LEU A 148 42.95 9.99 14.23
C LEU A 148 43.59 11.20 14.91
N LYS A 149 44.61 10.99 15.74
CA LYS A 149 45.30 12.07 16.45
C LYS A 149 46.20 12.93 15.55
N ALA A 150 46.63 12.38 14.42
CA ALA A 150 47.50 13.07 13.47
C ALA A 150 46.74 13.96 12.48
N ARG A 151 45.44 13.73 12.27
CA ARG A 151 44.60 14.51 11.36
C ARG A 151 43.80 15.60 12.11
N PRO A 152 43.46 16.73 11.46
CA PRO A 152 42.50 17.67 12.02
C PRO A 152 41.14 16.98 12.20
N VAL A 153 40.41 17.37 13.24
CA VAL A 153 39.05 16.88 13.50
C VAL A 153 38.15 17.32 12.34
N PRO A 154 37.52 16.40 11.60
CA PRO A 154 36.66 16.77 10.48
C PRO A 154 35.40 17.46 11.00
N GLU A 155 34.99 18.54 10.34
CA GLU A 155 33.70 19.20 10.62
C GLU A 155 32.52 18.29 10.30
N MET A 156 32.69 17.40 9.32
CA MET A 156 31.68 16.44 8.90
C MET A 156 32.28 15.23 8.18
N GLU A 157 31.60 14.09 8.26
CA GLU A 157 31.97 12.84 7.57
C GLU A 157 30.74 12.11 6.97
N GLN A 158 30.97 11.29 5.94
CA GLN A 158 29.94 10.53 5.24
C GLN A 158 29.78 9.13 5.81
N LEU A 159 28.59 8.81 6.29
CA LEU A 159 28.22 7.46 6.68
C LEU A 159 28.02 6.59 5.44
N SER A 160 28.57 5.37 5.50
CA SER A 160 28.27 4.31 4.53
C SER A 160 26.76 4.04 4.43
N THR A 161 26.30 3.63 3.26
CA THR A 161 24.90 3.21 3.01
C THR A 161 24.44 2.10 3.95
N LEU A 162 25.36 1.34 4.56
CA LEU A 162 25.06 0.36 5.61
C LEU A 162 24.28 0.95 6.79
N TYR A 163 24.51 2.24 7.11
CA TYR A 163 23.87 2.94 8.22
C TYR A 163 22.61 3.72 7.83
N ASN A 164 22.20 3.73 6.56
CA ASN A 164 20.98 4.41 6.11
C ASN A 164 20.52 3.83 4.77
N ALA A 165 20.20 2.53 4.75
CA ALA A 165 19.86 1.82 3.52
C ALA A 165 18.47 2.23 3.01
N ASP A 166 18.42 2.84 1.84
CA ASP A 166 17.22 3.43 1.26
C ASP A 166 16.32 2.36 0.60
N VAL A 167 15.14 2.11 1.19
CA VAL A 167 14.14 1.16 0.64
C VAL A 167 13.64 1.60 -0.73
N GLY A 168 13.56 2.90 -1.02
CA GLY A 168 13.22 3.41 -2.34
C GLY A 168 14.22 2.99 -3.41
N LEU A 169 15.52 3.04 -3.08
CA LEU A 169 16.56 2.55 -3.98
C LEU A 169 16.50 1.02 -4.14
N TYR A 170 16.25 0.29 -3.05
CA TYR A 170 16.00 -1.15 -3.11
C TYR A 170 14.86 -1.49 -4.08
N MET A 171 13.75 -0.76 -4.04
CA MET A 171 12.60 -1.02 -4.91
C MET A 171 12.90 -0.74 -6.39
N LEU A 172 13.78 0.22 -6.69
CA LEU A 172 14.22 0.49 -8.07
C LEU A 172 15.19 -0.59 -8.58
N ALA A 173 16.09 -1.06 -7.72
CA ALA A 173 17.14 -2.03 -8.10
C ALA A 173 16.73 -3.50 -7.90
N ASN A 174 15.66 -3.76 -7.14
CA ASN A 174 15.25 -5.08 -6.62
C ASN A 174 16.40 -5.83 -5.91
N LYS A 175 17.32 -5.09 -5.29
CA LYS A 175 18.43 -5.59 -4.46
C LYS A 175 18.99 -4.47 -3.60
N TRP A 176 19.67 -4.84 -2.52
CA TRP A 176 20.51 -3.90 -1.78
C TRP A 176 21.75 -3.54 -2.61
N MET A 177 22.17 -2.27 -2.51
CA MET A 177 23.42 -1.78 -3.14
C MET A 177 24.67 -2.10 -2.33
N VAL A 178 24.48 -2.77 -1.19
CA VAL A 178 25.48 -3.20 -0.22
C VAL A 178 25.19 -4.65 0.14
N ASP A 179 26.14 -5.31 0.81
CA ASP A 179 25.91 -6.64 1.36
C ASP A 179 24.78 -6.59 2.39
N GLU A 180 23.71 -7.35 2.13
CA GLU A 180 22.54 -7.44 3.00
C GLU A 180 22.91 -7.94 4.39
N SER A 181 23.88 -8.86 4.45
CA SER A 181 24.35 -9.42 5.71
C SER A 181 25.04 -8.38 6.57
N GLU A 182 25.55 -7.27 6.01
CA GLU A 182 26.26 -6.19 6.71
C GLU A 182 25.38 -4.97 7.03
N LEU A 183 24.12 -4.97 6.59
CA LEU A 183 23.18 -3.88 6.87
C LEU A 183 23.05 -3.61 8.37
N ARG A 184 22.94 -2.33 8.73
CA ARG A 184 22.79 -1.89 10.11
C ARG A 184 21.52 -1.11 10.35
N VAL A 185 21.15 -0.22 9.41
CA VAL A 185 19.91 0.53 9.47
C VAL A 185 19.22 0.53 8.12
N ILE A 186 17.94 0.18 8.11
CA ILE A 186 17.06 0.26 6.94
C ILE A 186 16.13 1.46 7.11
N HIS A 187 15.98 2.28 6.06
CA HIS A 187 15.18 3.49 6.07
C HIS A 187 14.05 3.40 5.02
N TYR A 188 12.80 3.44 5.48
CA TYR A 188 11.59 3.33 4.66
C TYR A 188 11.23 4.67 4.00
N THR A 189 12.07 5.12 3.05
CA THR A 189 12.03 6.44 2.40
C THR A 189 10.87 6.67 1.42
N LEU A 190 10.14 5.62 1.04
CA LEU A 190 9.04 5.69 0.08
C LEU A 190 7.77 6.25 0.72
N GLY A 191 7.65 7.56 0.94
CA GLY A 191 6.36 8.15 1.31
C GLY A 191 5.36 8.02 0.16
N PRO A 192 4.14 7.47 0.31
CA PRO A 192 3.30 7.20 1.50
C PRO A 192 3.32 5.74 2.03
N LEU A 193 4.24 4.91 1.57
CA LEU A 193 4.33 3.49 1.91
C LEU A 193 5.17 3.31 3.17
N LYS A 194 4.51 3.16 4.32
CA LYS A 194 5.19 3.00 5.61
C LYS A 194 4.95 1.62 6.20
N PRO A 195 5.93 1.06 6.92
CA PRO A 195 5.88 -0.35 7.31
C PRO A 195 4.80 -0.66 8.37
N TRP A 196 4.29 0.34 9.08
CA TRP A 196 3.15 0.19 10.00
C TRP A 196 1.81 0.02 9.28
N ASP A 197 1.72 0.40 8.01
CA ASP A 197 0.54 0.20 7.19
C ASP A 197 0.53 -1.25 6.69
N TRP A 198 -0.38 -2.08 7.23
CA TRP A 198 -0.42 -3.53 6.97
C TRP A 198 -0.37 -3.90 5.47
N TRP A 199 -1.05 -3.12 4.63
CA TRP A 199 -1.15 -3.36 3.18
C TRP A 199 0.16 -3.10 2.42
N THR A 200 1.11 -2.38 3.02
CA THR A 200 2.42 -2.14 2.40
C THR A 200 3.29 -3.39 2.35
N SER A 201 3.05 -4.37 3.23
CA SER A 201 3.72 -5.68 3.19
C SER A 201 3.54 -6.40 1.86
N TRP A 202 2.41 -6.18 1.17
CA TRP A 202 2.14 -6.78 -0.14
C TRP A 202 2.92 -6.10 -1.28
N LEU A 203 3.46 -4.91 -1.03
CA LEU A 203 4.08 -4.04 -2.02
C LEU A 203 5.60 -3.92 -1.82
N LEU A 204 6.07 -3.94 -0.58
CA LEU A 204 7.44 -3.66 -0.19
C LEU A 204 8.06 -4.88 0.51
N LYS A 205 8.99 -5.56 -0.17
CA LYS A 205 9.66 -6.75 0.40
C LYS A 205 10.36 -6.49 1.74
N PRO A 206 11.09 -5.39 1.96
CA PRO A 206 11.78 -5.18 3.24
C PRO A 206 10.84 -4.92 4.43
N VAL A 207 9.52 -4.84 4.24
CA VAL A 207 8.56 -4.66 5.35
C VAL A 207 8.54 -5.88 6.27
N ASP A 208 8.89 -7.07 5.77
CA ASP A 208 8.97 -8.27 6.61
C ASP A 208 9.99 -8.11 7.74
N VAL A 209 11.10 -7.39 7.51
CA VAL A 209 12.08 -7.08 8.56
C VAL A 209 11.44 -6.28 9.70
N TRP A 210 10.60 -5.30 9.36
CA TRP A 210 9.85 -4.52 10.35
C TRP A 210 8.83 -5.36 11.10
N GLN A 211 8.03 -6.16 10.39
CA GLN A 211 7.01 -7.00 11.05
C GLN A 211 7.66 -8.06 11.95
N ASN A 212 8.76 -8.66 11.52
CA ASN A 212 9.51 -9.63 12.31
C ASN A 212 10.02 -9.06 13.63
N VAL A 213 10.40 -7.77 13.66
CA VAL A 213 10.77 -7.08 14.91
C VAL A 213 9.53 -6.74 15.73
N ARG A 214 8.49 -6.22 15.08
CA ARG A 214 7.22 -5.84 15.72
C ARG A 214 6.58 -7.01 16.47
N GLU A 215 6.51 -8.19 15.85
CA GLU A 215 5.90 -9.40 16.43
C GLU A 215 6.65 -9.92 17.67
N ARG A 216 7.92 -9.57 17.85
CA ARG A 216 8.74 -9.95 19.00
C ARG A 216 8.65 -8.97 20.16
N LEU A 217 7.97 -7.83 19.98
CA LEU A 217 7.81 -6.84 21.04
C LEU A 217 6.99 -7.42 22.18
N GLU A 218 7.55 -7.35 23.38
CA GLU A 218 6.88 -7.77 24.61
C GLU A 218 5.68 -6.87 24.91
N GLU A 219 4.73 -7.40 25.68
CA GLU A 219 3.58 -6.64 26.14
C GLU A 219 3.95 -5.82 27.37
N THR A 220 4.24 -4.54 27.16
CA THR A 220 4.56 -3.59 28.24
C THR A 220 3.32 -2.91 28.82
N LEU A 221 2.26 -2.77 28.02
CA LEU A 221 0.92 -2.34 28.42
C LEU A 221 -0.12 -3.32 27.90
N ILE A 222 -1.29 -3.39 28.56
CA ILE A 222 -2.34 -4.34 28.19
C ILE A 222 -2.72 -4.19 26.71
N GLY A 223 -2.58 -5.28 25.95
CA GLY A 223 -2.92 -5.36 24.53
C GLY A 223 -1.88 -4.80 23.57
N THR A 224 -0.66 -4.47 24.02
CA THR A 224 0.41 -3.93 23.15
C THR A 224 1.39 -4.97 22.61
N GLY A 225 1.35 -6.20 23.13
CA GLY A 225 2.23 -7.28 22.69
C GLY A 225 2.21 -7.51 21.19
N GLY A 226 3.38 -7.74 20.59
CA GLY A 226 3.54 -7.82 19.14
C GLY A 226 3.30 -6.48 18.42
N GLY A 227 3.48 -5.36 19.12
CA GLY A 227 3.26 -4.00 18.62
C GLY A 227 1.80 -3.72 18.21
N LYS A 228 0.84 -4.39 18.85
CA LYS A 228 -0.60 -4.21 18.57
C LYS A 228 -1.11 -2.94 19.23
N ASN A 229 -2.13 -2.34 18.62
CA ASN A 229 -2.99 -1.37 19.30
C ASN A 229 -4.28 -2.09 19.77
N PRO A 230 -4.85 -1.77 20.94
CA PRO A 230 -6.16 -2.28 21.33
C PRO A 230 -7.28 -2.06 20.28
N ASN A 231 -7.12 -1.10 19.35
CA ASN A 231 -8.04 -0.89 18.23
C ASN A 231 -7.75 -1.73 16.96
N ASP A 232 -6.57 -2.37 16.85
CA ASP A 232 -6.15 -3.11 15.64
C ASP A 232 -6.97 -4.39 15.41
N GLU A 233 -7.55 -4.97 16.47
CA GLU A 233 -8.37 -6.18 16.36
C GLU A 233 -9.66 -5.93 15.54
N LEU A 234 -10.18 -4.70 15.57
CA LEU A 234 -11.35 -4.32 14.78
C LEU A 234 -10.98 -4.13 13.31
N LEU A 235 -9.88 -3.42 13.03
CA LEU A 235 -9.44 -3.06 11.67
C LEU A 235 -8.92 -4.26 10.88
N SER A 236 -8.25 -5.21 11.52
CA SER A 236 -7.75 -6.43 10.85
C SER A 236 -8.86 -7.34 10.31
N LYS A 237 -10.06 -7.29 10.91
CA LYS A 237 -11.21 -8.09 10.48
C LYS A 237 -11.98 -7.45 9.31
N VAL A 238 -11.91 -6.13 9.14
CA VAL A 238 -12.67 -5.38 8.12
C VAL A 238 -12.35 -5.82 6.68
N PRO A 239 -11.07 -5.98 6.25
CA PRO A 239 -10.75 -6.45 4.89
C PRO A 239 -11.27 -7.86 4.61
N VAL A 240 -11.24 -8.75 5.61
CA VAL A 240 -11.76 -10.12 5.48
C VAL A 240 -13.29 -10.10 5.31
N TYR A 241 -13.98 -9.26 6.09
CA TYR A 241 -15.42 -9.06 5.94
C TYR A 241 -15.76 -8.43 4.58
N LEU A 242 -15.04 -7.41 4.12
CA LEU A 242 -15.27 -6.78 2.82
C LEU A 242 -14.99 -7.72 1.65
N GLY A 243 -13.94 -8.54 1.74
CA GLY A 243 -13.65 -9.60 0.76
C GLY A 243 -14.76 -10.66 0.73
N GLY A 244 -15.20 -11.13 1.89
CA GLY A 244 -16.32 -12.07 2.02
C GLY A 244 -17.64 -11.50 1.49
N ILE A 245 -17.95 -10.23 1.80
CA ILE A 245 -19.11 -9.51 1.29
C ILE A 245 -19.03 -9.36 -0.23
N SER A 246 -17.86 -9.02 -0.79
CA SER A 246 -17.67 -8.90 -2.24
C SER A 246 -17.91 -10.22 -2.96
N VAL A 247 -17.36 -11.33 -2.46
CA VAL A 247 -17.60 -12.67 -3.00
C VAL A 247 -19.08 -13.04 -2.92
N PHE A 248 -19.72 -12.76 -1.78
CA PHE A 248 -21.15 -13.00 -1.59
C PHE A 248 -22.01 -12.18 -2.55
N VAL A 249 -21.72 -10.89 -2.72
CA VAL A 249 -22.44 -10.00 -3.66
C VAL A 249 -22.25 -10.47 -5.09
N CYS A 250 -21.03 -10.82 -5.51
CA CYS A 250 -20.77 -11.38 -6.84
C CYS A 250 -21.50 -12.71 -7.07
N PHE A 251 -21.53 -13.59 -6.07
CA PHE A 251 -22.26 -14.85 -6.13
C PHE A 251 -23.77 -14.64 -6.24
N MET A 252 -24.34 -13.76 -5.41
CA MET A 252 -25.77 -13.43 -5.44
C MET A 252 -26.16 -12.74 -6.76
N ALA A 253 -25.30 -11.89 -7.31
CA ALA A 253 -25.48 -11.28 -8.62
C ALA A 253 -25.50 -12.30 -9.77
N ALA A 254 -24.89 -13.48 -9.61
CA ALA A 254 -24.97 -14.57 -10.58
C ALA A 254 -26.18 -15.50 -10.35
N VAL A 255 -26.47 -15.84 -9.09
CA VAL A 255 -27.51 -16.82 -8.74
C VAL A 255 -28.92 -16.24 -8.84
N VAL A 256 -29.13 -14.98 -8.45
CA VAL A 256 -30.47 -14.36 -8.47
C VAL A 256 -31.03 -14.25 -9.90
N PRO A 257 -30.30 -13.75 -10.91
CA PRO A 257 -30.80 -13.72 -12.29
C PRO A 257 -31.03 -15.12 -12.88
N LEU A 258 -30.19 -16.09 -12.51
CA LEU A 258 -30.33 -17.48 -12.94
C LEU A 258 -31.61 -18.11 -12.34
N GLY A 259 -31.85 -17.91 -11.04
CA GLY A 259 -33.06 -18.37 -10.35
C GLY A 259 -34.33 -17.73 -10.91
N ILE A 260 -34.31 -16.42 -11.18
CA ILE A 260 -35.42 -15.71 -11.83
C ILE A 260 -35.67 -16.28 -13.24
N SER A 261 -34.62 -16.53 -14.02
CA SER A 261 -34.73 -17.11 -15.36
C SER A 261 -35.35 -18.51 -15.34
N ILE A 262 -34.97 -19.34 -14.37
CA ILE A 262 -35.54 -20.68 -14.17
C ILE A 262 -37.00 -20.58 -13.73
N ALA A 263 -37.34 -19.67 -12.81
CA ALA A 263 -38.71 -19.50 -12.31
C ALA A 263 -39.67 -18.98 -13.39
N ILE A 264 -39.23 -18.03 -14.23
CA ILE A 264 -40.00 -17.54 -15.38
C ILE A 264 -40.22 -18.68 -16.40
N ARG A 265 -39.19 -19.49 -16.66
CA ARG A 265 -39.29 -20.65 -17.57
C ARG A 265 -40.20 -21.74 -17.00
N GLY A 266 -40.13 -22.01 -15.70
CA GLY A 266 -41.00 -22.96 -15.00
C GLY A 266 -42.46 -22.53 -15.02
N ARG A 267 -42.75 -21.23 -14.81
CA ARG A 267 -44.12 -20.69 -14.95
C ARG A 267 -44.65 -20.87 -16.37
N ARG A 268 -43.88 -20.58 -17.41
CA ARG A 268 -44.30 -20.77 -18.81
C ARG A 268 -44.62 -22.23 -19.17
N ILE A 269 -43.89 -23.19 -18.60
CA ILE A 269 -44.16 -24.62 -18.81
C ILE A 269 -45.45 -25.05 -18.11
N VAL A 270 -45.70 -24.53 -16.89
CA VAL A 270 -46.93 -24.83 -16.14
C VAL A 270 -48.18 -24.24 -16.81
N THR A 271 -48.10 -23.04 -17.39
CA THR A 271 -49.23 -22.47 -18.16
C THR A 271 -49.52 -23.20 -19.47
N GLN A 272 -48.59 -24.00 -20.01
CA GLN A 272 -48.83 -24.83 -21.19
C GLN A 272 -49.41 -26.22 -20.86
N LEU A 273 -49.42 -26.63 -19.58
CA LEU A 273 -49.82 -27.99 -19.15
C LEU A 273 -51.23 -28.05 -18.53
N THR A 274 -51.99 -26.94 -18.50
CA THR A 274 -53.40 -26.98 -18.10
C THR A 274 -54.29 -27.38 -19.28
N PRO A 275 -54.99 -28.53 -19.26
CA PRO A 275 -55.83 -28.95 -20.37
C PRO A 275 -57.20 -28.27 -20.28
N VAL A 276 -57.59 -27.57 -21.35
CA VAL A 276 -59.00 -27.20 -21.60
C VAL A 276 -59.61 -28.35 -22.41
N SER A 277 -60.72 -28.89 -21.91
CA SER A 277 -61.46 -30.05 -22.44
C SER A 277 -62.48 -29.67 -23.52
N ALA A 278 -62.70 -30.62 -24.45
CA ALA A 278 -63.76 -30.76 -25.47
C ALA A 278 -63.66 -29.81 -26.70
N ASP A 279 -63.85 -30.21 -27.97
CA ASP A 279 -64.49 -31.39 -28.54
C ASP A 279 -63.96 -31.72 -29.96
N THR A 280 -64.30 -32.94 -30.37
CA THR A 280 -64.03 -33.72 -31.60
C THR A 280 -64.33 -33.03 -32.94
N ASP A 281 -63.44 -33.17 -33.94
CA ASP A 281 -63.83 -33.48 -35.33
C ASP A 281 -62.68 -34.03 -36.19
N LEU A 282 -63.07 -34.84 -37.17
CA LEU A 282 -62.35 -35.93 -37.82
C LEU A 282 -61.79 -35.55 -39.22
N PHE A 283 -60.72 -36.22 -39.65
CA PHE A 283 -60.12 -36.30 -41.01
C PHE A 283 -59.45 -35.04 -41.62
N ASN A 284 -58.11 -35.01 -41.63
CA ASN A 284 -57.35 -35.30 -42.86
C ASN A 284 -55.85 -35.45 -42.56
N SER A 285 -55.29 -36.54 -43.05
CA SER A 285 -53.88 -36.92 -42.97
C SER A 285 -53.06 -36.20 -44.05
N ASP A 286 -52.01 -35.49 -43.64
CA ASP A 286 -50.88 -35.15 -44.52
C ASP A 286 -49.56 -35.29 -43.75
N PRO A 287 -48.66 -36.23 -44.11
CA PRO A 287 -47.47 -36.54 -43.33
C PRO A 287 -46.27 -35.77 -43.86
N LYS A 288 -46.03 -34.54 -43.39
CA LYS A 288 -44.70 -33.89 -43.50
C LYS A 288 -44.65 -32.56 -42.75
N LYS A 289 -44.21 -32.61 -41.49
CA LYS A 289 -43.23 -31.67 -40.88
C LYS A 289 -43.05 -31.93 -39.37
N ASP A 290 -42.73 -33.17 -39.01
CA ASP A 290 -42.13 -33.44 -37.69
C ASP A 290 -40.61 -33.41 -37.83
N HIS A 291 -40.03 -32.21 -37.74
CA HIS A 291 -38.69 -32.10 -37.20
C HIS A 291 -38.56 -30.84 -36.34
N LEU A 292 -38.58 -31.10 -35.03
CA LEU A 292 -37.80 -30.42 -33.99
C LEU A 292 -38.13 -28.95 -33.75
N GLN A 293 -39.26 -28.69 -33.08
CA GLN A 293 -39.41 -27.46 -32.30
C GLN A 293 -39.18 -27.74 -30.81
N ALA A 294 -38.04 -27.22 -30.35
CA ALA A 294 -37.72 -26.79 -28.99
C ALA A 294 -37.32 -27.85 -27.92
N SER A 295 -36.01 -27.91 -27.69
CA SER A 295 -35.45 -27.39 -26.44
C SER A 295 -34.05 -26.83 -26.71
N SER A 296 -34.01 -25.62 -27.28
CA SER A 296 -32.80 -24.82 -27.32
C SER A 296 -32.48 -24.40 -25.88
N CYS A 297 -31.71 -25.24 -25.18
CA CYS A 297 -31.01 -24.81 -23.98
C CYS A 297 -30.16 -23.61 -24.40
N ASP A 298 -30.25 -22.50 -23.66
CA ASP A 298 -29.68 -21.22 -24.08
C ASP A 298 -28.16 -21.22 -23.80
N ILE A 299 -27.45 -22.06 -24.55
CA ILE A 299 -26.03 -22.39 -24.45
C ILE A 299 -25.17 -21.12 -24.41
N VAL A 300 -25.57 -20.09 -25.16
CA VAL A 300 -24.90 -18.80 -25.23
C VAL A 300 -24.94 -18.06 -23.88
N SER A 301 -26.07 -18.09 -23.17
CA SER A 301 -26.18 -17.46 -21.84
C SER A 301 -25.29 -18.17 -20.81
N TRP A 302 -25.17 -19.50 -20.95
CA TRP A 302 -24.23 -20.30 -20.16
C TRP A 302 -22.77 -19.98 -20.47
N TYR A 303 -22.41 -19.81 -21.75
CA TYR A 303 -21.05 -19.43 -22.14
C TYR A 303 -20.65 -18.05 -21.62
N TYR A 304 -21.54 -17.05 -21.70
CA TYR A 304 -21.27 -15.73 -21.12
C TYR A 304 -21.18 -15.80 -19.59
N GLY A 305 -22.08 -16.52 -18.91
CA GLY A 305 -22.02 -16.71 -17.46
C GLY A 305 -20.72 -17.37 -16.98
N LEU A 306 -20.32 -18.47 -17.62
CA LEU A 306 -19.06 -19.16 -17.33
C LEU A 306 -17.83 -18.31 -17.66
N GLY A 307 -17.87 -17.58 -18.78
CA GLY A 307 -16.80 -16.66 -19.17
C GLY A 307 -16.60 -15.52 -18.17
N MET A 308 -17.70 -14.94 -17.67
CA MET A 308 -17.67 -13.90 -16.64
C MET A 308 -17.09 -14.43 -15.32
N ALA A 309 -17.53 -15.61 -14.87
CA ALA A 309 -17.00 -16.24 -13.66
C ALA A 309 -15.50 -16.58 -13.79
N PHE A 310 -15.07 -17.09 -14.93
CA PHE A 310 -13.67 -17.40 -15.20
C PHE A 310 -12.79 -16.15 -15.20
N LEU A 311 -13.19 -15.09 -15.91
CA LEU A 311 -12.42 -13.84 -15.98
C LEU A 311 -12.35 -13.12 -14.62
N ALA A 312 -13.42 -13.19 -13.81
CA ALA A 312 -13.44 -12.62 -12.46
C ALA A 312 -12.44 -13.30 -11.50
N ILE A 313 -12.11 -14.57 -11.73
CA ILE A 313 -11.14 -15.32 -10.93
C ILE A 313 -9.72 -15.16 -11.50
N VAL A 314 -9.58 -15.28 -12.82
CA VAL A 314 -8.28 -15.33 -13.49
C VAL A 314 -7.61 -13.96 -13.55
N ALA A 315 -8.34 -12.88 -13.84
CA ALA A 315 -7.76 -11.54 -13.93
C ALA A 315 -7.04 -11.08 -12.63
N PRO A 316 -7.61 -11.23 -11.42
CA PRO A 316 -6.90 -10.89 -10.19
C PRO A 316 -5.83 -11.91 -9.78
N SER A 317 -5.94 -13.17 -10.22
CA SER A 317 -5.00 -14.24 -9.85
C SER A 317 -3.77 -14.32 -10.76
N LEU A 318 -3.86 -13.80 -11.99
CA LEU A 318 -2.83 -13.87 -13.02
C LEU A 318 -1.44 -13.40 -12.55
N PRO A 319 -1.31 -12.26 -11.84
CA PRO A 319 0.01 -11.78 -11.45
C PRO A 319 0.68 -12.66 -10.38
N CYS A 320 -0.11 -13.36 -9.57
CA CYS A 320 0.40 -14.32 -8.58
C CYS A 320 0.83 -15.63 -9.25
N ILE A 321 0.09 -16.11 -10.25
CA ILE A 321 0.39 -17.36 -10.98
C ILE A 321 1.71 -17.26 -11.75
N PHE A 322 2.01 -16.10 -12.35
CA PHE A 322 3.23 -15.91 -13.15
C PHE A 322 4.45 -15.45 -12.34
N GLY A 323 4.36 -15.38 -11.01
CA GLY A 323 5.48 -14.96 -10.15
C GLY A 323 6.01 -13.57 -10.51
N ILE A 324 5.16 -12.67 -11.01
CA ILE A 324 5.58 -11.36 -11.49
C ILE A 324 5.95 -10.49 -10.29
N THR A 325 7.26 -10.32 -10.09
CA THR A 325 7.83 -9.56 -8.98
C THR A 325 7.97 -8.06 -9.27
N ALA A 326 7.96 -7.66 -10.55
CA ALA A 326 8.09 -6.25 -10.94
C ALA A 326 6.77 -5.48 -10.71
N LEU A 327 6.82 -4.51 -9.79
CA LEU A 327 5.68 -3.71 -9.31
C LEU A 327 4.83 -3.10 -10.45
N PHE A 328 5.47 -2.45 -11.43
CA PHE A 328 4.77 -1.79 -12.53
C PHE A 328 4.09 -2.77 -13.47
N LEU A 329 4.68 -3.95 -13.67
CA LEU A 329 4.08 -4.99 -14.50
C LEU A 329 2.88 -5.63 -13.80
N ARG A 330 2.97 -5.81 -12.47
CA ARG A 330 1.87 -6.33 -11.63
C ARG A 330 0.68 -5.37 -11.61
N LEU A 331 0.93 -4.07 -11.39
CA LEU A 331 -0.11 -3.04 -11.40
C LEU A 331 -0.72 -2.87 -12.79
N GLY A 332 0.12 -2.86 -13.84
CA GLY A 332 -0.32 -2.79 -15.22
C GLY A 332 -1.24 -3.96 -15.59
N LEU A 333 -0.89 -5.18 -15.19
CA LEU A 333 -1.72 -6.38 -15.40
C LEU A 333 -3.05 -6.31 -14.65
N MET A 334 -3.07 -5.82 -13.42
CA MET A 334 -4.32 -5.68 -12.66
C MET A 334 -5.25 -4.62 -13.28
N VAL A 335 -4.70 -3.48 -13.71
CA VAL A 335 -5.48 -2.42 -14.35
C VAL A 335 -5.99 -2.88 -15.72
N VAL A 336 -5.13 -3.47 -16.55
CA VAL A 336 -5.51 -3.99 -17.86
C VAL A 336 -6.53 -5.13 -17.73
N GLY A 337 -6.32 -6.06 -16.79
CA GLY A 337 -7.26 -7.14 -16.49
C GLY A 337 -8.62 -6.62 -16.01
N GLY A 338 -8.63 -5.58 -15.17
CA GLY A 338 -9.86 -4.91 -14.73
C GLY A 338 -10.61 -4.23 -15.87
N ILE A 339 -9.90 -3.54 -16.78
CA ILE A 339 -10.50 -2.90 -17.96
C ILE A 339 -11.09 -3.94 -18.91
N ILE A 340 -10.36 -5.05 -19.15
CA ILE A 340 -10.85 -6.16 -19.99
C ILE A 340 -12.09 -6.79 -19.39
N LEU A 341 -12.09 -7.06 -18.08
CA LEU A 341 -13.25 -7.61 -17.38
C LEU A 341 -14.46 -6.66 -17.48
N ALA A 342 -14.29 -5.38 -17.17
CA ALA A 342 -15.37 -4.39 -17.24
C ALA A 342 -15.94 -4.28 -18.67
N SER A 343 -15.06 -4.27 -19.68
CA SER A 343 -15.47 -4.22 -21.09
C SER A 343 -16.25 -5.46 -21.51
N PHE A 344 -15.79 -6.65 -21.12
CA PHE A 344 -16.47 -7.91 -21.41
C PHE A 344 -17.82 -8.03 -20.68
N MET A 345 -17.87 -7.65 -19.40
CA MET A 345 -19.12 -7.62 -18.62
C MET A 345 -20.16 -6.70 -19.25
N THR A 346 -19.73 -5.51 -19.68
CA THR A 346 -20.60 -4.54 -20.35
C THR A 346 -21.14 -5.12 -21.66
N TYR A 347 -20.25 -5.64 -22.51
CA TYR A 347 -20.62 -6.24 -23.80
C TYR A 347 -21.55 -7.46 -23.64
N ALA A 348 -21.25 -8.36 -22.71
CA ALA A 348 -22.09 -9.52 -22.43
C ALA A 348 -23.46 -9.13 -21.90
N SER A 349 -23.53 -8.12 -21.02
CA SER A 349 -24.81 -7.63 -20.48
C SER A 349 -25.69 -7.01 -21.57
N GLU A 350 -25.11 -6.23 -22.48
CA GLU A 350 -25.82 -5.61 -23.60
C GLU A 350 -26.35 -6.67 -24.57
N HIS A 351 -25.52 -7.64 -24.95
CA HIS A 351 -25.94 -8.73 -25.84
C HIS A 351 -27.02 -9.63 -25.22
N LEU A 352 -26.92 -9.94 -23.93
CA LEU A 352 -27.94 -10.72 -23.23
C LEU A 352 -29.25 -9.93 -23.12
N ALA A 353 -29.19 -8.62 -22.88
CA ALA A 353 -30.37 -7.75 -22.84
C ALA A 353 -31.07 -7.65 -24.20
N ILE A 354 -30.33 -7.35 -25.28
CA ILE A 354 -30.87 -7.29 -26.65
C ILE A 354 -31.49 -8.63 -27.04
N ARG A 355 -30.83 -9.74 -26.73
CA ARG A 355 -31.34 -11.07 -27.08
C ARG A 355 -32.57 -11.46 -26.28
N SER A 356 -32.62 -11.10 -25.00
CA SER A 356 -33.82 -11.29 -24.18
C SER A 356 -34.98 -10.44 -24.69
N PHE A 357 -34.71 -9.22 -25.17
CA PHE A 357 -35.70 -8.34 -25.79
C PHE A 357 -36.23 -8.91 -27.10
N LEU A 358 -35.35 -9.31 -28.02
CA LEU A 358 -35.72 -9.91 -29.32
C LEU A 358 -36.52 -11.19 -29.14
N LYS A 359 -36.10 -12.06 -28.22
CA LYS A 359 -36.84 -13.29 -27.88
C LYS A 359 -38.21 -12.99 -27.28
N GLY A 360 -38.31 -11.90 -26.49
CA GLY A 360 -39.59 -11.39 -25.99
C GLY A 360 -40.49 -10.87 -27.12
N CYS A 361 -39.94 -10.22 -28.15
CA CYS A 361 -40.68 -9.78 -29.33
C CYS A 361 -41.13 -10.97 -30.21
N GLU A 362 -40.27 -11.95 -30.47
CA GLU A 362 -40.61 -13.18 -31.20
C GLU A 362 -41.74 -13.96 -30.50
N ASP A 363 -41.66 -14.10 -29.18
CA ASP A 363 -42.72 -14.71 -28.36
C ASP A 363 -44.04 -13.91 -28.46
N ARG A 364 -43.97 -12.57 -28.57
CA ARG A 364 -45.15 -11.70 -28.68
C ARG A 364 -45.81 -11.81 -30.06
N ASP A 365 -45.03 -11.86 -31.14
CA ASP A 365 -45.51 -12.01 -32.52
C ASP A 365 -46.08 -13.43 -32.78
N THR A 366 -45.53 -14.47 -32.16
CA THR A 366 -46.12 -15.81 -32.19
C THR A 366 -47.42 -15.92 -31.38
N THR A 367 -47.63 -15.04 -30.39
CA THR A 367 -48.89 -14.94 -29.65
C THR A 367 -49.94 -14.14 -30.44
N GLN A 368 -49.52 -13.06 -31.11
CA GLN A 368 -50.40 -12.18 -31.90
C GLN A 368 -50.85 -12.79 -33.24
N SER A 369 -50.02 -13.66 -33.85
CA SER A 369 -50.42 -14.44 -35.03
C SER A 369 -51.40 -15.57 -34.74
N ARG A 370 -51.61 -15.92 -33.46
CA ARG A 370 -52.63 -16.91 -33.04
C ARG A 370 -54.01 -16.29 -32.76
N GLU A 371 -54.12 -14.97 -32.60
CA GLU A 371 -55.41 -14.30 -32.38
C GLU A 371 -56.07 -13.75 -33.66
N CYS A 372 -55.46 -13.93 -34.83
CA CYS A 372 -55.96 -13.37 -36.11
C CYS A 372 -56.45 -14.45 -37.10
N PHE A 373 -57.19 -15.45 -36.61
CA PHE A 373 -57.94 -16.40 -37.44
C PHE A 373 -59.32 -16.65 -36.81
N LEU A 374 -60.16 -15.61 -36.77
CA LEU A 374 -61.61 -15.71 -36.57
C LEU A 374 -62.25 -14.38 -37.04
N CYS A 375 -62.62 -14.34 -38.32
CA CYS A 375 -63.68 -13.49 -38.88
C CYS A 375 -64.57 -14.38 -39.72
#